data_AF-A0A660RJH9-F1
#
_entry.id   AF-A0A660RJH9-F1
#
_cell.length_a   1.000
_cell.length_b   1.000
_cell.length_c   1.000
_cell.angle_alpha   90.00
_cell.angle_beta   90.00
_cell.angle_gamma   90.00
#
_symmetry.space_group_name_H-M   'P 1'
#
loop_
_entity.id
_entity.type
_entity.pdbx_description
1 polymer ?
#
loop_
_entity_poly.entity_id
_entity_poly.type
_entity_poly.pdbx_seq_one_letter_code
_entity_poly.pdbx_strand_id
1 'polypeptide(L)'
;MDVSAKIVGIKYSPILCRTLNEYSISELNVALSKDGTFILTIGKNKQIALSWWVSAKRTRSYPYARVYDSLGFQGKKVTVIPIVKDEGKE
;
A
#
# COMPACT_ATOMS: atom_id res chain seq x y z
N MET A 1 12.77 37.69 -20.40
CA MET A 1 12.17 38.09 -19.11
C MET A 1 11.79 36.80 -18.42
N ASP A 2 12.46 36.46 -17.32
CA ASP A 2 12.18 35.22 -16.58
C ASP A 2 11.22 35.53 -15.42
N VAL A 3 10.06 34.89 -15.45
CA VAL A 3 9.03 35.00 -14.41
C VAL A 3 8.94 33.65 -13.71
N SER A 4 9.16 33.63 -12.40
CA SER A 4 9.00 32.43 -11.58
C SER A 4 8.04 32.69 -10.43
N ALA A 5 7.28 31.66 -10.04
CA ALA A 5 6.34 31.70 -8.92
C ALA A 5 6.45 30.39 -8.12
N LYS A 6 6.29 30.49 -6.80
CA LYS A 6 6.30 29.33 -5.88
C LYS A 6 4.87 28.98 -5.50
N ILE A 7 4.46 27.74 -5.78
CA ILE A 7 3.15 27.25 -5.35
C ILE A 7 3.23 26.93 -3.85
N VAL A 8 2.35 27.55 -3.06
CA VAL A 8 2.25 27.36 -1.60
C VAL A 8 0.81 27.00 -1.24
N GLY A 9 0.62 26.03 -0.35
CA GLY A 9 -0.70 25.76 0.24
C GLY A 9 -1.63 24.83 -0.54
N ILE A 10 -1.10 23.90 -1.35
CA ILE A 10 -1.93 22.87 -1.99
C ILE A 10 -2.59 22.01 -0.91
N LYS A 11 -3.93 22.03 -0.86
CA LYS A 11 -4.74 21.14 -0.01
C LYS A 11 -5.30 20.01 -0.87
N TYR A 12 -4.89 18.77 -0.58
CA TYR A 12 -5.36 17.59 -1.30
C TYR A 12 -6.37 16.84 -0.44
N SER A 13 -7.57 16.61 -0.99
CA SER A 13 -8.64 15.82 -0.37
C SER A 13 -9.02 14.69 -1.33
N PRO A 14 -8.50 13.47 -1.13
CA PRO A 14 -8.80 12.37 -2.03
C PRO A 14 -10.27 11.96 -1.89
N ILE A 15 -10.93 11.73 -3.02
CA ILE A 15 -12.30 11.19 -3.10
C ILE A 15 -12.24 9.70 -3.45
N LEU A 16 -13.33 8.97 -3.19
CA LEU A 16 -13.48 7.54 -3.51
C LEU A 16 -12.43 6.63 -2.82
N CYS A 17 -11.97 7.03 -1.63
CA CYS A 17 -11.10 6.18 -0.82
C CYS A 17 -11.89 5.05 -0.19
N ARG A 18 -11.40 3.82 -0.33
CA ARG A 18 -11.95 2.66 0.36
C ARG A 18 -11.67 2.75 1.86
N THR A 19 -12.64 2.35 2.68
CA THR A 19 -12.43 2.12 4.11
C THR A 19 -11.63 0.83 4.31
N LEU A 20 -10.46 0.94 4.94
CA LEU A 20 -9.56 -0.19 5.18
C LEU A 20 -9.81 -0.80 6.56
N ASN A 21 -9.77 -2.12 6.64
CA ASN A 21 -9.82 -2.83 7.92
C ASN A 21 -8.53 -2.62 8.70
N GLU A 22 -8.62 -2.60 10.02
CA GLU A 22 -7.47 -2.48 10.92
C GLU A 22 -7.13 -3.83 11.55
N TYR A 23 -5.85 -4.17 11.55
CA TYR A 23 -5.31 -5.40 12.14
C TYR A 23 -4.13 -5.10 13.06
N SER A 24 -3.98 -5.90 14.11
CA SER A 24 -2.77 -5.92 14.92
C SER A 24 -1.64 -6.66 14.18
N ILE A 25 -0.39 -6.29 14.46
CA ILE A 25 0.79 -7.02 13.94
C ILE A 25 0.75 -8.52 14.25
N SER A 26 0.17 -8.92 15.38
CA SER A 26 0.01 -10.33 15.76
C SER A 26 -0.90 -11.12 14.82
N GLU A 27 -1.78 -10.44 14.09
CA GLU A 27 -2.81 -11.03 13.21
C GLU A 27 -2.43 -10.92 11.73
N LEU A 28 -1.18 -10.59 11.41
CA LEU A 28 -0.71 -10.32 10.05
C LEU A 28 -1.05 -11.46 9.07
N ASN A 29 -0.90 -12.72 9.48
CA ASN A 29 -1.23 -13.87 8.62
C ASN A 29 -2.72 -13.93 8.25
N VAL A 30 -3.60 -13.56 9.19
CA VAL A 30 -5.05 -13.51 8.96
C VAL A 30 -5.38 -12.35 8.02
N ALA A 31 -4.76 -11.18 8.24
CA ALA A 31 -4.95 -10.00 7.41
C ALA A 31 -4.55 -10.26 5.95
N LEU A 32 -3.37 -10.85 5.72
CA LEU A 32 -2.87 -11.20 4.38
C LEU A 32 -3.77 -12.19 3.62
N SER A 33 -4.49 -13.04 4.34
CA SER A 33 -5.38 -14.04 3.75
C SER A 33 -6.77 -13.48 3.41
N LYS A 34 -7.20 -12.42 4.10
CA LYS A 34 -8.55 -11.83 3.94
C LYS A 34 -8.54 -10.61 3.04
N ASP A 35 -7.57 -9.71 3.22
CA ASP A 35 -7.56 -8.40 2.58
C ASP A 35 -6.27 -8.16 1.78
N GLY A 36 -6.45 -7.58 0.59
CA GLY A 36 -5.32 -7.16 -0.25
C GLY A 36 -4.67 -5.86 0.21
N THR A 37 -5.42 -5.01 0.93
CA THR A 37 -4.95 -3.74 1.49
C THR A 37 -5.65 -3.49 2.81
N PHE A 38 -4.90 -3.16 3.85
CA PHE A 38 -5.41 -2.96 5.21
C PHE A 38 -4.50 -2.01 6.01
N ILE A 39 -4.96 -1.56 7.16
CA ILE A 39 -4.18 -0.80 8.13
C ILE A 39 -3.59 -1.77 9.15
N LEU A 40 -2.29 -1.67 9.39
CA LEU A 40 -1.56 -2.49 10.33
C LEU A 40 -1.07 -1.65 11.50
N THR A 41 -1.47 -2.01 12.71
CA THR A 41 -1.06 -1.36 13.94
C THR A 41 0.20 -2.02 14.51
N ILE A 42 1.30 -1.28 14.52
CA ILE A 42 2.62 -1.67 15.01
C ILE A 42 2.85 -1.02 16.38
N GLY A 43 2.43 -1.70 17.43
CA GLY A 43 2.58 -1.22 18.81
C GLY A 43 1.65 -0.06 19.17
N LYS A 44 2.05 0.75 20.15
CA LYS A 44 1.16 1.63 20.94
C LYS A 44 0.59 2.88 20.27
N ASN A 45 0.70 3.04 18.93
CA ASN A 45 0.02 4.08 18.11
C ASN A 45 0.63 4.24 16.70
N LYS A 46 1.50 3.33 16.24
CA LYS A 46 2.09 3.45 14.91
C LYS A 46 1.25 2.63 13.94
N GLN A 47 0.56 3.29 13.02
CA GLN A 47 -0.20 2.64 11.97
C GLN A 47 0.50 2.80 10.63
N ILE A 48 0.43 1.76 9.81
CA ILE A 48 0.83 1.80 8.40
C ILE A 48 -0.29 1.24 7.54
N ALA A 49 -0.49 1.80 6.35
CA ALA A 49 -1.30 1.14 5.34
C ALA A 49 -0.43 0.13 4.60
N LEU A 50 -0.81 -1.15 4.62
CA LEU A 50 -0.10 -2.23 3.96
C LEU A 50 -0.94 -2.76 2.80
N SER A 51 -0.35 -2.83 1.61
CA SER A 51 -0.94 -3.46 0.43
C SER A 51 -0.07 -4.65 0.00
N TRP A 52 -0.68 -5.79 -0.30
CA TRP A 52 0.01 -7.02 -0.70
C TRP A 52 -0.41 -7.45 -2.12
N TRP A 53 0.58 -7.87 -2.92
CA TRP A 53 0.34 -8.43 -4.24
C TRP A 53 0.10 -9.93 -4.14
N VAL A 54 -1.06 -10.39 -4.60
CA VAL A 54 -1.44 -11.81 -4.55
C VAL A 54 -0.46 -12.70 -5.33
N SER A 55 0.12 -12.18 -6.41
CA SER A 55 1.02 -12.94 -7.27
C SER A 55 2.32 -12.17 -7.47
N ALA A 56 3.38 -12.92 -7.78
CA ALA A 56 4.69 -12.34 -7.96
C ALA A 56 4.74 -11.37 -9.13
N LYS A 57 5.59 -10.34 -9.03
CA LYS A 57 5.86 -9.41 -10.13
C LYS A 57 6.16 -10.21 -11.41
N ARG A 58 5.50 -9.85 -12.52
CA ARG A 58 5.53 -10.51 -13.86
C ARG A 58 4.60 -11.71 -14.05
N THR A 59 3.83 -12.10 -13.04
CA THR A 59 2.68 -13.00 -13.24
C THR A 59 1.42 -12.17 -13.53
N ARG A 60 0.46 -12.74 -14.27
CA ARG A 60 -0.63 -12.04 -15.00
C ARG A 60 -1.63 -11.23 -14.15
N SER A 61 -1.49 -11.15 -12.83
CA SER A 61 -2.40 -10.40 -11.98
C SER A 61 -2.01 -8.93 -11.92
N TYR A 62 -2.94 -8.04 -12.29
CA TYR A 62 -2.70 -6.60 -12.23
C TYR A 62 -2.63 -6.15 -10.76
N PRO A 63 -1.47 -5.70 -10.26
CA PRO A 63 -1.30 -5.44 -8.84
C PRO A 63 -1.73 -4.03 -8.42
N TYR A 64 -1.89 -3.15 -9.41
CA TYR A 64 -1.91 -1.70 -9.21
C TYR A 64 -3.15 -1.21 -8.46
N ALA A 65 -4.29 -1.91 -8.58
CA ALA A 65 -5.54 -1.52 -7.93
C ALA A 65 -5.42 -1.49 -6.39
N ARG A 66 -4.68 -2.44 -5.80
CA ARG A 66 -4.53 -2.56 -4.34
C ARG A 66 -3.66 -1.44 -3.75
N VAL A 67 -2.71 -0.94 -4.52
CA VAL A 67 -1.86 0.18 -4.09
C VAL A 67 -2.69 1.46 -3.98
N TYR A 68 -3.64 1.66 -4.89
CA TYR A 68 -4.53 2.83 -4.86
C TYR A 68 -5.39 2.88 -3.60
N ASP A 69 -5.88 1.73 -3.12
CA ASP A 69 -6.64 1.65 -1.87
C ASP A 69 -5.86 2.20 -0.66
N SER A 70 -4.52 2.14 -0.69
CA SER A 70 -3.67 2.66 0.40
C SER A 70 -3.46 4.18 0.34
N LEU A 71 -3.73 4.84 -0.80
CA LEU A 71 -3.41 6.26 -1.00
C LEU A 71 -4.22 7.21 -0.12
N GLY A 72 -5.42 6.78 0.31
CA GLY A 72 -6.26 7.53 1.25
C GLY A 72 -5.65 7.64 2.65
N PHE A 73 -4.69 6.79 3.00
CA PHE A 73 -4.02 6.83 4.30
C PHE A 73 -2.96 7.94 4.34
N GLN A 74 -3.05 8.84 5.30
CA GLN A 74 -2.14 9.98 5.43
C GLN A 74 -0.74 9.58 5.92
N GLY A 75 -0.61 8.46 6.63
CA GLY A 75 0.66 7.99 7.17
C GLY A 75 1.54 7.24 6.17
N LYS A 76 2.43 6.41 6.71
CA LYS A 76 3.33 5.55 5.92
C LYS A 76 2.52 4.47 5.19
N LYS A 77 2.85 4.29 3.91
CA LYS A 77 2.25 3.32 3.01
C LYS A 77 3.32 2.32 2.60
N VAL A 78 3.03 1.03 2.71
CA VAL A 78 3.97 -0.06 2.42
C VAL A 78 3.31 -1.02 1.44
N THR A 79 4.02 -1.34 0.35
CA THR A 79 3.57 -2.34 -0.61
C THR A 79 4.53 -3.52 -0.62
N VAL A 80 4.01 -4.70 -0.37
CA VAL A 80 4.77 -5.94 -0.44
C VAL A 80 4.57 -6.55 -1.82
N ILE A 81 5.68 -6.71 -2.54
CA ILE A 81 5.72 -7.24 -3.91
C ILE A 81 6.50 -8.54 -3.86
N PRO A 82 5.85 -9.71 -3.97
CA PRO A 82 6.56 -10.96 -4.13
C PRO A 82 7.28 -10.94 -5.46
N ILE A 83 8.49 -11.48 -5.47
CA ILE A 83 9.29 -11.66 -6.68
C ILE A 83 9.60 -13.15 -6.78
N VAL A 84 9.45 -13.70 -7.98
CA VAL A 84 10.01 -15.01 -8.32
C VAL A 84 11.26 -14.72 -9.12
N LYS A 85 12.39 -15.22 -8.62
CA LYS A 85 13.64 -15.26 -9.34
C LYS A 85 13.82 -16.70 -9.79
N ASP A 86 13.84 -16.92 -11.09
CA ASP A 86 14.33 -18.17 -11.65
C ASP A 86 15.86 -18.16 -11.53
N GLU A 87 16.40 -19.07 -10.73
CA GLU A 87 17.84 -19.19 -10.53
C GLU A 87 18.48 -20.21 -11.48
N GLY A 88 17.70 -20.83 -12.39
CA GLY A 88 18.22 -21.79 -13.36
C GLY A 88 18.91 -22.96 -12.68
N LYS A 89 18.13 -23.85 -12.06
CA LYS A 89 18.69 -25.12 -11.60
C LYS A 89 18.55 -26.15 -12.72
N GLU A 90 19.69 -26.34 -13.41
CA GLU A 90 19.94 -27.20 -14.58
C GLU A 90 19.33 -26.74 -15.91
#